data_AF-A0A1T5JM59-F1
#
_entry.id   AF-A0A1T5JM59-F1
#
_cell.length_a   1.000
_cell.length_b   1.000
_cell.length_c   1.000
_cell.angle_alpha   90.00
_cell.angle_beta   90.00
_cell.angle_gamma   90.00
#
_symmetry.space_group_name_H-M   'P 1'
#
loop_
_entity.id
_entity.type
_entity.pdbx_description
1 polymer ?
#
loop_
_entity_poly.entity_id
_entity_poly.type
_entity_poly.pdbx_seq_one_letter_code
_entity_poly.pdbx_strand_id
1 'polypeptide(L)'
;MIPETCRRAARPLLLLLLLLPVACGRQKVEPRPTIPLVREILAEKTGPRAELLRGREPRPTSDITIIGSEFVCDRLAEQFSFRDRQDNVNASFQPDGLPDFAGETFVCIEDAGSYESVLKERGADELRCWTVQRVLAALDTAVHISPYDLQGLSSKRRSKLVVLADPFLAEYGGFDVDTLLSSTNCRIPVVRPVERMIDRAFAKKSREDLSVAILCDPQYASSGIYERIFTRKAAAQGLKGASCVVAPVVRRDSVLHMFLRDYLAAGQTRQLDAILVDDLSLSLDTLRAELSEVVSVMNESSMTIGRLIPEEFFFLSAFEEVSDCCYSFLREHNLFTHNIAKPQVMVFRPVRKPESEDDAIILIPGSYVQN
;
A
#
# COMPACT_ATOMS: atom_id res chain seq x y z
N MET A 1 -19.09 -14.82 66.63
CA MET A 1 -17.65 -14.78 66.29
C MET A 1 -17.43 -15.69 65.10
N ILE A 2 -17.32 -15.08 63.92
CA ILE A 2 -17.03 -15.74 62.64
C ILE A 2 -15.61 -15.30 62.26
N PRO A 3 -14.71 -16.18 61.78
CA PRO A 3 -13.29 -15.88 61.70
C PRO A 3 -12.98 -14.78 60.65
N GLU A 4 -12.15 -13.82 61.05
CA GLU A 4 -11.69 -12.67 60.25
C GLU A 4 -10.60 -13.01 59.20
N THR A 5 -10.67 -14.18 58.57
CA THR A 5 -9.67 -14.60 57.57
C THR A 5 -10.17 -14.58 56.13
N CYS A 6 -11.37 -14.06 55.87
CA CYS A 6 -11.93 -13.94 54.51
C CYS A 6 -12.10 -12.49 54.01
N ARG A 7 -11.35 -11.52 54.57
CA ARG A 7 -11.43 -10.09 54.16
C ARG A 7 -10.19 -9.51 53.50
N ARG A 8 -9.13 -10.31 53.27
CA ARG A 8 -7.87 -9.81 52.67
C ARG A 8 -7.55 -10.29 51.25
N ALA A 9 -8.44 -11.06 50.61
CA ALA A 9 -8.30 -11.45 49.21
C ALA A 9 -9.15 -10.61 48.22
N ALA A 10 -10.03 -9.72 48.71
CA ALA A 10 -10.93 -8.94 47.86
C ALA A 10 -10.38 -7.55 47.46
N ARG A 11 -9.26 -7.10 48.05
CA ARG A 11 -8.68 -5.77 47.77
C ARG A 11 -7.70 -5.70 46.58
N PRO A 12 -6.93 -6.73 46.18
CA PRO A 12 -6.12 -6.62 44.97
C PRO A 12 -6.96 -6.80 43.70
N LEU A 13 -8.14 -7.44 43.79
CA LEU A 13 -9.03 -7.64 42.63
C LEU A 13 -9.78 -6.36 42.23
N LEU A 14 -10.17 -5.53 43.22
CA LEU A 14 -10.88 -4.28 42.97
C LEU A 14 -9.97 -3.19 42.37
N LEU A 15 -8.66 -3.23 42.68
CA LEU A 15 -7.67 -2.31 42.08
C LEU A 15 -7.33 -2.70 40.62
N LEU A 16 -7.43 -3.99 40.27
CA LEU A 16 -7.23 -4.46 38.89
C LEU A 16 -8.41 -4.10 37.97
N LEU A 17 -9.62 -4.00 38.51
CA LEU A 17 -10.84 -3.61 37.77
C LEU A 17 -10.96 -2.10 37.52
N LEU A 18 -10.17 -1.27 38.21
CA LEU A 18 -10.14 0.19 38.04
C LEU A 18 -9.05 0.67 37.05
N LEU A 19 -8.21 -0.23 36.54
CA LEU A 19 -7.18 0.06 35.52
C LEU A 19 -7.63 -0.25 34.08
N LEU A 20 -8.89 -0.59 33.86
CA LEU A 20 -9.48 -0.80 32.52
C LEU A 20 -10.53 0.28 32.22
N PRO A 21 -10.09 1.51 31.93
CA PRO A 21 -10.60 2.16 30.72
C PRO A 21 -9.56 3.11 30.10
N VAL A 22 -8.52 2.57 29.45
CA VAL A 22 -7.70 3.36 28.49
C VAL A 22 -7.44 2.60 27.18
N ALA A 23 -7.64 1.29 27.12
CA ALA A 23 -7.47 0.53 25.89
C ALA A 23 -8.82 0.30 25.18
N CYS A 24 -9.25 1.30 24.40
CA CYS A 24 -10.08 1.20 23.19
C CYS A 24 -10.74 2.56 22.95
N GLY A 25 -9.95 3.54 22.51
CA GLY A 25 -10.49 4.55 21.61
C GLY A 25 -10.93 3.85 20.33
N ARG A 26 -12.10 3.19 20.33
CA ARG A 26 -12.79 2.85 19.09
C ARG A 26 -13.10 4.17 18.43
N GLN A 27 -12.25 4.57 17.48
CA GLN A 27 -12.64 5.56 16.51
C GLN A 27 -14.00 5.15 15.97
N LYS A 28 -14.99 6.02 16.13
CA LYS A 28 -16.20 5.97 15.34
C LYS A 28 -15.77 6.23 13.90
N VAL A 29 -15.35 5.18 13.21
CA VAL A 29 -15.37 5.14 11.75
C VAL A 29 -16.84 5.33 11.40
N GLU A 30 -17.17 6.46 10.77
CA GLU A 30 -18.51 6.60 10.18
C GLU A 30 -18.78 5.34 9.36
N PRO A 31 -19.93 4.67 9.53
CA PRO A 31 -20.21 3.44 8.80
C PRO A 31 -20.40 3.80 7.32
N ARG A 32 -19.29 3.82 6.57
CA ARG A 32 -19.32 3.86 5.12
C ARG A 32 -20.02 2.56 4.68
N PRO A 33 -21.16 2.64 3.97
CA PRO A 33 -21.82 1.43 3.52
C PRO A 33 -20.94 0.70 2.51
N THR A 34 -20.81 -0.62 2.65
CA THR A 34 -20.13 -1.46 1.66
C THR A 34 -20.92 -1.52 0.35
N ILE A 35 -20.21 -1.75 -0.76
CA ILE A 35 -20.85 -1.90 -2.08
C ILE A 35 -21.79 -3.12 -2.14
N PRO A 36 -22.77 -3.16 -3.07
CA PRO A 36 -23.65 -4.31 -3.28
C PRO A 36 -22.88 -5.65 -3.38
N LEU A 37 -21.83 -5.70 -4.19
CA LEU A 37 -21.00 -6.90 -4.38
C LEU A 37 -20.47 -7.49 -3.05
N VAL A 38 -19.96 -6.65 -2.14
CA VAL A 38 -19.47 -7.12 -0.85
C VAL A 38 -20.61 -7.63 0.02
N ARG A 39 -21.76 -6.94 0.02
CA ARG A 39 -22.93 -7.38 0.79
C ARG A 39 -23.46 -8.72 0.29
N GLU A 40 -23.47 -8.93 -1.02
CA GLU A 40 -23.84 -10.20 -1.65
C GLU A 40 -22.90 -11.33 -1.21
N ILE A 41 -21.58 -11.14 -1.34
CA ILE A 41 -20.58 -12.15 -0.93
C ILE A 41 -20.69 -12.46 0.56
N LEU A 42 -20.91 -11.46 1.42
CA LEU A 42 -21.06 -11.67 2.85
C LEU A 42 -22.39 -12.34 3.23
N ALA A 43 -23.44 -12.17 2.42
CA ALA A 43 -24.71 -12.86 2.59
C ALA A 43 -24.65 -14.32 2.09
N GLU A 44 -23.75 -14.64 1.16
CA GLU A 44 -23.52 -16.00 0.67
C GLU A 44 -23.01 -16.92 1.80
N LYS A 45 -23.85 -17.87 2.22
CA LYS A 45 -23.45 -18.90 3.20
C LYS A 45 -22.60 -20.00 2.58
N THR A 46 -22.80 -20.30 1.30
CA THR A 46 -22.14 -21.35 0.53
C THR A 46 -22.08 -20.91 -0.93
N GLY A 47 -20.91 -20.97 -1.56
CA GLY A 47 -20.68 -20.51 -2.93
C GLY A 47 -19.20 -20.30 -3.23
N PRO A 48 -18.79 -20.23 -4.51
CA PRO A 48 -17.38 -20.15 -4.89
C PRO A 48 -16.63 -18.95 -4.27
N ARG A 49 -17.27 -17.77 -4.22
CA ARG A 49 -16.67 -16.55 -3.65
C ARG A 49 -16.55 -16.64 -2.13
N ALA A 50 -17.56 -17.17 -1.45
CA ALA A 50 -17.51 -17.41 -0.01
C ALA A 50 -16.44 -18.46 0.36
N GLU A 51 -16.33 -19.54 -0.42
CA GLU A 51 -15.31 -20.60 -0.22
C GLU A 51 -13.89 -20.10 -0.49
N LEU A 52 -13.72 -19.20 -1.46
CA LEU A 52 -12.43 -18.59 -1.77
C LEU A 52 -11.85 -17.82 -0.58
N LEU A 53 -12.72 -17.16 0.19
CA LEU A 53 -12.37 -16.24 1.27
C LEU A 53 -12.31 -16.88 2.66
N ARG A 54 -13.15 -17.88 2.94
CA ARG A 54 -13.38 -18.39 4.29
C ARG A 54 -12.13 -19.01 4.91
N GLY A 55 -11.68 -18.45 6.04
CA GLY A 55 -10.59 -19.03 6.84
C GLY A 55 -9.26 -19.13 6.10
N ARG A 56 -9.05 -18.27 5.10
CA ARG A 56 -7.89 -18.30 4.24
C ARG A 56 -6.63 -17.89 5.01
N GLU A 57 -5.53 -18.60 4.83
CA GLU A 57 -4.24 -18.27 5.43
C GLU A 57 -3.11 -18.25 4.40
N PRO A 58 -2.09 -17.40 4.60
CA PRO A 58 -0.94 -17.32 3.71
C PRO A 58 -0.11 -18.61 3.80
N ARG A 59 0.51 -19.02 2.69
CA ARG A 59 1.35 -20.22 2.63
C ARG A 59 2.68 -19.89 1.95
N PRO A 60 3.80 -20.52 2.34
CA PRO A 60 5.11 -20.23 1.74
C PRO A 60 5.13 -20.40 0.22
N THR A 61 4.43 -21.42 -0.31
CA THR A 61 4.39 -21.74 -1.74
C THR A 61 3.50 -20.84 -2.60
N SER A 62 2.82 -19.87 -1.99
CA SER A 62 1.89 -18.94 -2.66
C SER A 62 2.60 -17.69 -3.17
N ASP A 63 1.98 -16.98 -4.11
CA ASP A 63 2.58 -15.84 -4.81
C ASP A 63 2.40 -14.52 -4.05
N ILE A 64 3.19 -13.51 -4.37
CA ILE A 64 2.96 -12.12 -3.92
C ILE A 64 2.26 -11.41 -5.07
N THR A 65 1.05 -10.89 -4.86
CA THR A 65 0.28 -10.26 -5.95
C THR A 65 0.34 -8.74 -5.86
N ILE A 66 0.66 -8.08 -6.97
CA ILE A 66 0.65 -6.63 -7.12
C ILE A 66 -0.56 -6.27 -8.00
N ILE A 67 -1.39 -5.33 -7.55
CA ILE A 67 -2.59 -4.89 -8.26
C ILE A 67 -2.49 -3.38 -8.49
N GLY A 68 -2.60 -2.94 -9.74
CA GLY A 68 -2.48 -1.53 -10.10
C GLY A 68 -2.54 -1.28 -11.59
N SER A 69 -2.13 -0.10 -12.02
CA SER A 69 -1.93 0.22 -13.44
C SER A 69 -0.70 -0.51 -13.98
N GLU A 70 -0.66 -0.75 -15.30
CA GLU A 70 0.48 -1.38 -15.99
C GLU A 70 1.83 -0.79 -15.55
N PHE A 71 1.96 0.54 -15.60
CA PHE A 71 3.18 1.23 -15.16
C PHE A 71 3.55 0.95 -13.70
N VAL A 72 2.59 1.00 -12.77
CA VAL A 72 2.86 0.79 -11.34
C VAL A 72 3.24 -0.67 -11.07
N CYS A 73 2.53 -1.62 -11.68
CA CYS A 73 2.81 -3.04 -11.56
C CYS A 73 4.22 -3.38 -12.07
N ASP A 74 4.56 -2.92 -13.27
CA ASP A 74 5.86 -3.17 -13.90
C ASP A 74 7.00 -2.62 -13.05
N ARG A 75 6.90 -1.36 -12.63
CA ARG A 75 7.97 -0.68 -11.88
C ARG A 75 8.14 -1.26 -10.48
N LEU A 76 7.06 -1.59 -9.77
CA LEU A 76 7.17 -2.25 -8.47
C LEU A 76 7.77 -3.65 -8.61
N ALA A 77 7.29 -4.46 -9.55
CA ALA A 77 7.79 -5.81 -9.75
C ALA A 77 9.28 -5.80 -10.13
N GLU A 78 9.72 -4.85 -10.96
CA GLU A 78 11.12 -4.62 -11.29
C GLU A 78 11.93 -4.29 -10.02
N GLN A 79 11.50 -3.29 -9.25
CA GLN A 79 12.22 -2.89 -8.03
C GLN A 79 12.29 -4.01 -6.99
N PHE A 80 11.20 -4.75 -6.77
CA PHE A 80 11.19 -5.92 -5.90
C PHE A 80 12.17 -7.01 -6.37
N SER A 81 12.33 -7.19 -7.69
CA SER A 81 13.18 -8.23 -8.25
C SER A 81 14.68 -7.99 -8.03
N PHE A 82 15.08 -6.73 -7.81
CA PHE A 82 16.47 -6.32 -7.61
C PHE A 82 16.76 -5.80 -6.20
N ARG A 83 15.75 -5.74 -5.34
CA ARG A 83 15.88 -5.24 -3.98
C ARG A 83 16.81 -6.15 -3.18
N ASP A 84 17.92 -5.62 -2.70
CA ASP A 84 18.89 -6.28 -1.82
C ASP A 84 19.31 -5.28 -0.73
N ARG A 85 18.68 -5.36 0.43
CA ARG A 85 18.97 -4.52 1.61
C ARG A 85 19.09 -5.35 2.88
N GLN A 86 18.46 -6.52 2.91
CA GLN A 86 18.37 -7.40 4.06
C GLN A 86 19.16 -8.68 3.78
N ASP A 87 19.93 -9.13 4.77
CA ASP A 87 20.59 -10.43 4.71
C ASP A 87 19.52 -11.53 4.81
N ASN A 88 19.43 -12.40 3.80
CA ASN A 88 18.38 -13.42 3.72
C ASN A 88 18.51 -14.52 4.80
N VAL A 89 19.70 -14.65 5.40
CA VAL A 89 19.99 -15.62 6.47
C VAL A 89 19.59 -15.07 7.83
N ASN A 90 20.04 -13.86 8.18
CA ASN A 90 19.91 -13.30 9.54
C ASN A 90 18.95 -12.10 9.66
N ALA A 91 18.41 -11.60 8.54
CA ALA A 91 17.50 -10.44 8.48
C ALA A 91 18.09 -9.15 9.06
N SER A 92 19.42 -8.99 9.01
CA SER A 92 20.06 -7.71 9.32
C SER A 92 19.99 -6.77 8.12
N PHE A 93 20.01 -5.45 8.36
CA PHE A 93 20.03 -4.42 7.32
C PHE A 93 21.42 -4.31 6.67
N GLN A 94 21.84 -5.39 6.01
CA GLN A 94 23.07 -5.48 5.25
C GLN A 94 22.82 -6.35 4.02
N PRO A 95 23.12 -5.86 2.80
CA PRO A 95 22.93 -6.65 1.59
C PRO A 95 23.86 -7.86 1.56
N ASP A 96 23.36 -8.99 1.07
CA ASP A 96 24.11 -10.26 0.96
C ASP A 96 24.42 -10.67 -0.49
N GLY A 97 24.01 -9.85 -1.46
CA GLY A 97 24.18 -10.09 -2.90
C GLY A 97 23.06 -10.94 -3.52
N LEU A 98 22.05 -11.34 -2.73
CA LEU A 98 20.83 -11.99 -3.21
C LEU A 98 19.64 -11.04 -3.03
N PRO A 99 18.69 -10.98 -3.98
CA PRO A 99 17.47 -10.22 -3.77
C PRO A 99 16.75 -10.65 -2.48
N ASP A 100 16.25 -9.69 -1.71
CA ASP A 100 15.47 -9.86 -0.47
C ASP A 100 14.27 -10.81 -0.66
N PHE A 101 13.78 -10.92 -1.90
CA PHE A 101 12.65 -11.78 -2.29
C PHE A 101 13.09 -12.97 -3.16
N ALA A 102 14.34 -13.43 -3.02
CA ALA A 102 14.85 -14.58 -3.77
C ALA A 102 13.91 -15.79 -3.64
N GLY A 103 13.66 -16.44 -4.78
CA GLY A 103 12.76 -17.59 -4.90
C GLY A 103 11.28 -17.24 -5.00
N GLU A 104 10.90 -15.97 -4.81
CA GLU A 104 9.51 -15.53 -4.86
C GLU A 104 8.96 -15.35 -6.27
N THR A 105 7.64 -15.44 -6.37
CA THR A 105 6.91 -15.13 -7.60
C THR A 105 5.99 -13.94 -7.35
N PHE A 106 6.20 -12.88 -8.11
CA PHE A 106 5.32 -11.72 -8.19
C PHE A 106 4.30 -11.92 -9.30
N VAL A 107 3.03 -11.80 -8.96
CA VAL A 107 1.92 -11.83 -9.91
C VAL A 107 1.34 -10.43 -10.04
N CYS A 108 1.48 -9.81 -11.20
CA CYS A 108 0.87 -8.53 -11.51
C CYS A 108 -0.52 -8.75 -12.09
N ILE A 109 -1.55 -8.15 -11.48
CA ILE A 109 -2.88 -7.99 -12.07
C ILE A 109 -2.98 -6.53 -12.48
N GLU A 110 -2.77 -6.26 -13.76
CA GLU A 110 -2.65 -4.91 -14.31
C GLU A 110 -3.87 -4.49 -15.12
N ASP A 111 -4.26 -3.23 -14.96
CA ASP A 111 -5.22 -2.57 -15.84
C ASP A 111 -4.49 -1.60 -16.78
N ALA A 112 -4.87 -1.62 -18.06
CA ALA A 112 -4.30 -0.73 -19.07
C ALA A 112 -4.88 0.70 -19.02
N GLY A 113 -5.98 0.92 -18.29
CA GLY A 113 -6.69 2.19 -18.21
C GLY A 113 -6.33 3.03 -16.99
N SER A 114 -6.55 4.35 -17.07
CA SER A 114 -6.43 5.25 -15.93
C SER A 114 -7.60 5.08 -14.96
N TYR A 115 -7.32 4.78 -13.70
CA TYR A 115 -8.34 4.74 -12.65
C TYR A 115 -8.97 6.11 -12.36
N GLU A 116 -8.25 7.20 -12.63
CA GLU A 116 -8.83 8.54 -12.56
C GLU A 116 -9.93 8.71 -13.60
N SER A 117 -9.72 8.21 -14.83
CA SER A 117 -10.75 8.22 -15.87
C SER A 117 -11.96 7.37 -15.47
N VAL A 118 -11.73 6.18 -14.92
CA VAL A 118 -12.81 5.32 -14.41
C VAL A 118 -13.61 6.03 -13.32
N LEU A 119 -12.94 6.70 -12.39
CA LEU A 119 -13.59 7.49 -11.35
C LEU A 119 -14.45 8.62 -11.93
N LYS A 120 -13.93 9.35 -12.94
CA LYS A 120 -14.63 10.47 -13.59
C LYS A 120 -15.82 10.00 -14.43
N GLU A 121 -15.68 8.89 -15.15
CA GLU A 121 -16.67 8.40 -16.12
C GLU A 121 -17.74 7.50 -15.50
N ARG A 122 -17.34 6.65 -14.55
CA ARG A 122 -18.19 5.59 -13.97
C ARG A 122 -18.43 5.74 -12.48
N GLY A 123 -17.71 6.64 -11.82
CA GLY A 123 -17.88 6.95 -10.41
C GLY A 123 -17.11 6.01 -9.47
N ALA A 124 -17.17 6.35 -8.18
CA ALA A 124 -16.40 5.66 -7.15
C ALA A 124 -16.86 4.22 -6.89
N ASP A 125 -18.15 3.92 -7.07
CA ASP A 125 -18.68 2.57 -6.82
C ASP A 125 -18.17 1.54 -7.84
N GLU A 126 -17.99 1.91 -9.10
CA GLU A 126 -17.36 1.05 -10.10
C GLU A 126 -15.91 0.74 -9.71
N LEU A 127 -15.14 1.75 -9.29
CA LEU A 127 -13.75 1.57 -8.88
C LEU A 127 -13.63 0.69 -7.62
N ARG A 128 -14.58 0.79 -6.69
CA ARG A 128 -14.72 -0.10 -5.53
C ARG A 128 -14.98 -1.54 -5.95
N CYS A 129 -15.94 -1.77 -6.86
CA CYS A 129 -16.20 -3.08 -7.44
C CYS A 129 -14.94 -3.65 -8.08
N TRP A 130 -14.25 -2.84 -8.89
CA TRP A 130 -13.01 -3.24 -9.56
C TRP A 130 -11.95 -3.71 -8.58
N THR A 131 -11.72 -2.94 -7.50
CA THR A 131 -10.74 -3.27 -6.47
C THR A 131 -11.07 -4.61 -5.82
N VAL A 132 -12.33 -4.82 -5.41
CA VAL A 132 -12.76 -6.08 -4.78
C VAL A 132 -12.56 -7.26 -5.73
N GLN A 133 -12.97 -7.13 -6.99
CA GLN A 133 -12.83 -8.19 -7.98
C GLN A 133 -11.36 -8.58 -8.22
N ARG A 134 -10.45 -7.61 -8.28
CA ARG A 134 -9.01 -7.88 -8.48
C ARG A 134 -8.39 -8.56 -7.27
N VAL A 135 -8.82 -8.21 -6.05
CA VAL A 135 -8.40 -8.93 -4.83
C VAL A 135 -8.95 -10.36 -4.82
N LEU A 136 -10.21 -10.58 -5.22
CA LEU A 136 -10.74 -11.94 -5.37
C LEU A 136 -9.93 -12.74 -6.40
N ALA A 137 -9.61 -12.15 -7.56
CA ALA A 137 -8.79 -12.80 -8.58
C ALA A 137 -7.36 -13.10 -8.08
N ALA A 138 -6.79 -12.25 -7.23
CA ALA A 138 -5.51 -12.52 -6.56
C ALA A 138 -5.59 -13.79 -5.70
N LEU A 139 -6.68 -13.97 -4.96
CA LEU A 139 -6.88 -15.14 -4.09
C LEU A 139 -7.24 -16.42 -4.86
N ASP A 140 -7.79 -16.30 -6.06
CA ASP A 140 -8.19 -17.42 -6.91
C ASP A 140 -6.99 -18.09 -7.60
N THR A 141 -7.17 -19.31 -8.09
CA THR A 141 -6.23 -20.05 -8.92
C THR A 141 -6.59 -20.04 -10.40
N ALA A 142 -7.86 -19.79 -10.74
CA ALA A 142 -8.34 -19.88 -12.10
C ALA A 142 -7.79 -18.75 -12.98
N VAL A 143 -7.20 -19.11 -14.12
CA VAL A 143 -6.83 -18.18 -15.19
C VAL A 143 -7.23 -18.78 -16.54
N HIS A 144 -7.53 -17.93 -17.50
CA HIS A 144 -7.91 -18.33 -18.86
C HIS A 144 -6.74 -18.10 -19.82
N ILE A 145 -6.55 -19.02 -20.77
CA ILE A 145 -5.48 -18.89 -21.77
C ILE A 145 -5.77 -17.72 -22.72
N SER A 146 -7.03 -17.51 -23.07
CA SER A 146 -7.49 -16.49 -24.00
C SER A 146 -8.89 -16.00 -23.62
N PRO A 147 -9.25 -14.74 -23.91
CA PRO A 147 -10.63 -14.26 -23.71
C PRO A 147 -11.65 -14.98 -24.61
N TYR A 148 -11.18 -15.65 -25.67
CA TYR A 148 -12.02 -16.38 -26.63
C TYR A 148 -12.08 -17.89 -26.38
N ASP A 149 -11.21 -18.42 -25.49
CA ASP A 149 -11.18 -19.83 -25.12
C ASP A 149 -11.53 -19.99 -23.64
N LEU A 150 -12.84 -20.05 -23.36
CA LEU A 150 -13.35 -20.23 -22.00
C LEU A 150 -13.13 -21.66 -21.46
N GLN A 151 -12.75 -22.62 -22.33
CA GLN A 151 -12.45 -24.00 -21.92
C GLN A 151 -10.95 -24.19 -21.65
N GLY A 152 -10.09 -23.37 -22.27
CA GLY A 152 -8.67 -23.25 -22.00
C GLY A 152 -8.39 -22.65 -20.64
N LEU A 153 -8.31 -23.50 -19.62
CA LEU A 153 -7.94 -23.12 -18.26
C LEU A 153 -6.44 -23.36 -18.03
N SER A 154 -5.78 -22.34 -17.52
CA SER A 154 -4.49 -22.48 -16.84
C SER A 154 -4.71 -22.20 -15.34
N SER A 155 -3.66 -22.35 -14.54
CA SER A 155 -3.72 -22.06 -13.11
C SER A 155 -2.56 -21.18 -12.69
N LYS A 156 -2.86 -20.15 -11.89
CA LYS A 156 -1.85 -19.44 -11.09
C LYS A 156 -1.88 -19.93 -9.65
N ARG A 157 -0.83 -19.62 -8.87
CA ARG A 157 -0.91 -19.86 -7.42
C ARG A 157 -1.70 -18.73 -6.78
N ARG A 158 -2.18 -19.02 -5.58
CA ARG A 158 -2.96 -18.07 -4.79
C ARG A 158 -2.00 -17.08 -4.16
N SER A 159 -2.47 -15.90 -3.76
CA SER A 159 -1.62 -14.93 -3.06
C SER A 159 -1.41 -15.31 -1.59
N LYS A 160 -0.17 -15.17 -1.09
CA LYS A 160 0.14 -15.07 0.35
C LYS A 160 0.16 -13.64 0.85
N LEU A 161 0.27 -12.67 -0.05
CA LEU A 161 0.25 -11.24 0.23
C LEU A 161 -0.26 -10.51 -1.01
N VAL A 162 -1.06 -9.46 -0.80
CA VAL A 162 -1.54 -8.60 -1.88
C VAL A 162 -1.02 -7.17 -1.64
N VAL A 163 -0.46 -6.56 -2.67
CA VAL A 163 -0.10 -5.15 -2.71
C VAL A 163 -1.13 -4.43 -3.58
N LEU A 164 -2.02 -3.64 -2.96
CA LEU A 164 -2.87 -2.69 -3.66
C LEU A 164 -2.02 -1.46 -3.95
N ALA A 165 -1.35 -1.48 -5.09
CA ALA A 165 -0.28 -0.56 -5.41
C ALA A 165 -0.80 0.81 -5.86
N ASP A 166 -1.90 0.84 -6.60
CA ASP A 166 -2.45 2.08 -7.12
C ASP A 166 -3.20 2.90 -6.05
N PRO A 167 -2.89 4.21 -5.88
CA PRO A 167 -3.52 5.03 -4.84
C PRO A 167 -5.04 5.16 -5.01
N PHE A 168 -5.58 5.10 -6.23
CA PHE A 168 -7.02 5.15 -6.45
C PHE A 168 -7.72 3.89 -5.94
N LEU A 169 -7.18 2.71 -6.26
CA LEU A 169 -7.74 1.45 -5.76
C LEU A 169 -7.69 1.39 -4.22
N ALA A 170 -6.57 1.80 -3.64
CA ALA A 170 -6.38 1.85 -2.19
C ALA A 170 -7.39 2.78 -1.51
N GLU A 171 -7.55 4.02 -1.98
CA GLU A 171 -8.43 5.01 -1.35
C GLU A 171 -9.91 4.67 -1.53
N TYR A 172 -10.32 4.27 -2.73
CA TYR A 172 -11.74 4.08 -3.01
C TYR A 172 -12.22 2.69 -2.57
N GLY A 173 -11.50 1.62 -2.90
CA GLY A 173 -11.91 0.24 -2.65
C GLY A 173 -11.30 -0.42 -1.40
N GLY A 174 -10.30 0.19 -0.77
CA GLY A 174 -9.61 -0.40 0.39
C GLY A 174 -10.55 -0.76 1.54
N PHE A 175 -11.51 0.11 1.87
CA PHE A 175 -12.49 -0.15 2.93
C PHE A 175 -13.35 -1.40 2.66
N ASP A 176 -13.78 -1.61 1.42
CA ASP A 176 -14.59 -2.76 1.02
C ASP A 176 -13.77 -4.06 1.09
N VAL A 177 -12.51 -4.00 0.66
CA VAL A 177 -11.57 -5.11 0.79
C VAL A 177 -11.33 -5.47 2.25
N ASP A 178 -11.01 -4.48 3.10
CA ASP A 178 -10.76 -4.72 4.53
C ASP A 178 -11.98 -5.31 5.22
N THR A 179 -13.16 -4.77 4.93
CA THR A 179 -14.43 -5.27 5.48
C THR A 179 -14.71 -6.70 5.03
N LEU A 180 -14.49 -7.00 3.74
CA LEU A 180 -14.69 -8.33 3.19
C LEU A 180 -13.74 -9.34 3.85
N LEU A 181 -12.43 -9.08 3.84
CA LEU A 181 -11.43 -10.02 4.37
C LEU A 181 -11.60 -10.25 5.87
N SER A 182 -11.85 -9.19 6.65
CA SER A 182 -12.07 -9.30 8.10
C SER A 182 -13.35 -10.06 8.43
N SER A 183 -14.44 -9.82 7.70
CA SER A 183 -15.73 -10.48 7.94
C SER A 183 -15.72 -11.96 7.55
N THR A 184 -14.85 -12.38 6.62
CA THR A 184 -14.71 -13.78 6.20
C THR A 184 -13.58 -14.54 6.90
N ASN A 185 -12.87 -13.90 7.84
CA ASN A 185 -11.67 -14.44 8.48
C ASN A 185 -10.59 -14.86 7.45
N CYS A 186 -10.45 -14.08 6.38
CA CYS A 186 -9.35 -14.21 5.44
C CYS A 186 -8.13 -13.46 6.02
N ARG A 187 -7.03 -14.18 6.24
CA ARG A 187 -5.79 -13.66 6.86
C ARG A 187 -4.71 -13.29 5.83
N ILE A 188 -5.05 -13.23 4.55
CA ILE A 188 -4.11 -12.73 3.54
C ILE A 188 -3.98 -11.22 3.73
N PRO A 189 -2.78 -10.70 4.03
CA PRO A 189 -2.59 -9.27 4.21
C PRO A 189 -2.73 -8.52 2.89
N VAL A 190 -3.30 -7.32 2.98
CA VAL A 190 -3.36 -6.35 1.89
C VAL A 190 -2.55 -5.13 2.31
N VAL A 191 -1.49 -4.83 1.58
CA VAL A 191 -0.59 -3.70 1.85
C VAL A 191 -0.83 -2.60 0.81
N ARG A 192 -0.84 -1.34 1.25
CA ARG A 192 -1.07 -0.14 0.42
C ARG A 192 0.15 0.78 0.52
N PRO A 193 1.00 0.90 -0.51
CA PRO A 193 2.29 1.59 -0.43
C PRO A 193 2.19 3.03 0.10
N VAL A 194 1.32 3.85 -0.51
CA VAL A 194 1.13 5.26 -0.15
C VAL A 194 0.65 5.41 1.29
N GLU A 195 -0.34 4.61 1.69
CA GLU A 195 -0.85 4.63 3.07
C GLU A 195 0.24 4.25 4.08
N ARG A 196 1.05 3.24 3.77
CA ARG A 196 2.16 2.82 4.64
C ARG A 196 3.21 3.90 4.81
N MET A 197 3.59 4.56 3.72
CA MET A 197 4.53 5.67 3.76
C MET A 197 4.03 6.83 4.62
N ILE A 198 2.75 7.18 4.49
CA ILE A 198 2.11 8.24 5.29
C ILE A 198 2.04 7.82 6.76
N ASP A 199 1.61 6.58 7.05
CA ASP A 199 1.56 6.06 8.42
C ASP A 199 2.95 6.07 9.07
N ARG A 200 4.01 5.77 8.31
CA ARG A 200 5.40 5.87 8.77
C ARG A 200 5.83 7.30 9.04
N ALA A 201 5.44 8.26 8.19
CA ALA A 201 5.73 9.67 8.39
C ALA A 201 5.14 10.18 9.71
N PHE A 202 3.87 9.84 9.98
CA PHE A 202 3.20 10.17 11.25
C PHE A 202 3.84 9.48 12.46
N ALA A 203 4.26 8.22 12.32
CA ALA A 203 4.94 7.51 13.40
C ALA A 203 6.31 8.11 13.74
N LYS A 204 7.03 8.65 12.75
CA LYS A 204 8.39 9.21 12.93
C LYS A 204 8.38 10.58 13.61
N LYS A 205 7.34 11.40 13.36
CA LYS A 205 7.13 12.66 14.05
C LYS A 205 5.77 12.68 14.73
N SER A 206 5.76 12.52 16.05
CA SER A 206 4.55 12.59 16.90
C SER A 206 3.99 14.01 17.07
N ARG A 207 4.22 14.90 16.10
CA ARG A 207 3.78 16.29 16.12
C ARG A 207 2.44 16.44 15.41
N GLU A 208 1.53 17.20 16.00
CA GLU A 208 0.21 17.48 15.42
C GLU A 208 0.26 18.35 14.15
N ASP A 209 1.41 18.99 13.89
CA ASP A 209 1.62 19.97 12.82
C ASP A 209 2.60 19.50 11.72
N LEU A 210 2.67 18.19 11.46
CA LEU A 210 3.54 17.62 10.43
C LEU A 210 3.29 18.26 9.05
N SER A 211 4.34 18.82 8.45
CA SER A 211 4.32 19.41 7.11
C SER A 211 5.13 18.54 6.15
N VAL A 212 4.49 17.96 5.14
CA VAL A 212 5.19 17.11 4.16
C VAL A 212 5.00 17.60 2.74
N ALA A 213 5.94 17.23 1.88
CA ALA A 213 5.73 17.25 0.45
C ALA A 213 5.66 15.82 -0.09
N ILE A 214 4.77 15.56 -1.05
CA ILE A 214 4.63 14.28 -1.72
C ILE A 214 5.07 14.45 -3.17
N LEU A 215 6.16 13.80 -3.55
CA LEU A 215 6.66 13.72 -4.92
C LEU A 215 6.08 12.47 -5.58
N CYS A 216 5.31 12.67 -6.64
CA CYS A 216 4.60 11.58 -7.31
C CYS A 216 4.74 11.65 -8.84
N ASP A 217 4.31 10.58 -9.50
CA ASP A 217 4.19 10.58 -10.96
C ASP A 217 3.28 11.72 -11.44
N PRO A 218 3.64 12.44 -12.52
CA PRO A 218 2.85 13.53 -13.08
C PRO A 218 1.38 13.19 -13.35
N GLN A 219 1.06 11.93 -13.68
CA GLN A 219 -0.32 11.50 -13.95
C GLN A 219 -1.23 11.60 -12.71
N TYR A 220 -0.67 11.57 -11.51
CA TYR A 220 -1.42 11.63 -10.25
C TYR A 220 -1.44 13.01 -9.61
N ALA A 221 -0.48 13.87 -9.94
CA ALA A 221 -0.24 15.13 -9.23
C ALA A 221 -1.44 16.10 -9.23
N SER A 222 -2.24 16.13 -10.30
CA SER A 222 -3.42 17.00 -10.43
C SER A 222 -4.72 16.38 -9.96
N SER A 223 -4.71 15.10 -9.55
CA SER A 223 -5.92 14.35 -9.22
C SER A 223 -6.47 14.62 -7.81
N GLY A 224 -5.65 15.20 -6.92
CA GLY A 224 -5.99 15.39 -5.51
C GLY A 224 -6.00 14.10 -4.67
N ILE A 225 -5.53 12.97 -5.23
CA ILE A 225 -5.62 11.66 -4.57
C ILE A 225 -4.74 11.57 -3.33
N TYR A 226 -3.52 12.10 -3.37
CA TYR A 226 -2.59 12.05 -2.24
C TYR A 226 -3.04 12.97 -1.11
N GLU A 227 -3.52 14.18 -1.41
CA GLU A 227 -4.08 15.10 -0.43
C GLU A 227 -5.27 14.48 0.29
N ARG A 228 -6.14 13.79 -0.47
CA ARG A 228 -7.28 13.05 0.10
C ARG A 228 -6.82 11.94 1.04
N ILE A 229 -5.90 11.08 0.61
CA ILE A 229 -5.36 9.98 1.44
C ILE A 229 -4.70 10.55 2.70
N PHE A 230 -3.84 11.55 2.55
CA PHE A 230 -3.12 12.19 3.65
C PHE A 230 -4.09 12.83 4.65
N THR A 231 -5.07 13.61 4.17
CA THR A 231 -6.06 14.28 5.03
C THR A 231 -6.91 13.26 5.79
N ARG A 232 -7.35 12.19 5.13
CA ARG A 232 -8.11 11.10 5.78
C ARG A 232 -7.28 10.42 6.87
N LYS A 233 -6.02 10.08 6.58
CA LYS A 233 -5.11 9.43 7.54
C LYS A 233 -4.76 10.36 8.71
N ALA A 234 -4.50 11.63 8.45
CA ALA A 234 -4.27 12.65 9.48
C ALA A 234 -5.49 12.81 10.40
N ALA A 235 -6.70 12.90 9.83
CA ALA A 235 -7.95 12.95 10.59
C ALA A 235 -8.14 11.68 11.45
N ALA A 236 -7.81 10.51 10.90
CA ALA A 236 -7.80 9.23 11.60
C ALA A 236 -6.67 9.10 12.66
N GLN A 237 -5.76 10.05 12.77
CA GLN A 237 -4.80 10.11 13.89
C GLN A 237 -5.00 11.34 14.78
N GLY A 238 -6.00 12.19 14.49
CA GLY A 238 -6.27 13.42 15.23
C GLY A 238 -5.28 14.57 14.93
N LEU A 239 -4.49 14.47 13.85
CA LEU A 239 -3.44 15.42 13.49
C LEU A 239 -4.01 16.62 12.71
N LYS A 240 -4.64 17.56 13.41
CA LYS A 240 -5.38 18.69 12.79
C LYS A 240 -4.50 19.74 12.11
N GLY A 241 -3.21 19.84 12.47
CA GLY A 241 -2.27 20.81 11.91
C GLY A 241 -1.43 20.24 10.75
N ALA A 242 -1.59 18.95 10.45
CA ALA A 242 -0.82 18.30 9.41
C ALA A 242 -1.18 18.85 8.03
N SER A 243 -0.17 19.09 7.20
CA SER A 243 -0.36 19.56 5.83
C SER A 243 0.51 18.80 4.86
N CYS A 244 -0.02 18.58 3.66
CA CYS A 244 0.74 18.03 2.55
C CYS A 244 0.68 18.98 1.35
N VAL A 245 1.79 19.08 0.62
CA VAL A 245 1.84 19.66 -0.73
C VAL A 245 2.26 18.58 -1.70
N VAL A 246 1.51 18.42 -2.78
CA VAL A 246 1.83 17.43 -3.83
C VAL A 246 2.53 18.12 -4.98
N ALA A 247 3.58 17.48 -5.50
CA ALA A 247 4.29 17.97 -6.66
C ALA A 247 4.65 16.82 -7.62
N PRO A 248 4.50 17.04 -8.94
CA PRO A 248 4.90 16.05 -9.93
C PRO A 248 6.43 15.96 -10.01
N VAL A 249 6.95 14.76 -10.19
CA VAL A 249 8.37 14.56 -10.54
C VAL A 249 8.55 14.89 -12.02
N VAL A 250 9.24 15.99 -12.30
CA VAL A 250 9.62 16.40 -13.66
C VAL A 250 11.08 16.02 -13.88
N ARG A 251 11.34 15.09 -14.82
CA ARG A 251 12.70 14.63 -15.14
C ARG A 251 13.55 15.76 -15.72
N ARG A 252 14.40 16.34 -14.87
CA ARG A 252 15.39 17.39 -15.14
C ARG A 252 16.60 17.20 -14.21
N ASP A 253 17.62 18.04 -14.36
CA ASP A 253 18.92 17.89 -13.72
C ASP A 253 18.89 17.84 -12.17
N SER A 254 17.94 18.51 -11.51
CA SER A 254 17.69 18.36 -10.06
C SER A 254 16.21 18.48 -9.74
N VAL A 255 15.63 17.37 -9.28
CA VAL A 255 14.20 17.29 -8.93
C VAL A 255 13.93 18.09 -7.65
N LEU A 256 14.78 17.93 -6.63
CA LEU A 256 14.59 18.54 -5.32
C LEU A 256 14.73 20.06 -5.38
N HIS A 257 15.78 20.55 -6.05
CA HIS A 257 16.03 21.99 -6.14
C HIS A 257 14.88 22.70 -6.86
N MET A 258 14.39 22.11 -7.95
CA MET A 258 13.24 22.65 -8.68
C MET A 258 11.98 22.67 -7.84
N PHE A 259 11.67 21.56 -7.17
CA PHE A 259 10.52 21.49 -6.29
C PHE A 259 10.57 22.60 -5.22
N LEU A 260 11.70 22.76 -4.53
CA LEU A 260 11.84 23.75 -3.46
C LEU A 260 11.75 25.19 -4.00
N ARG A 261 12.27 25.45 -5.19
CA ARG A 261 12.12 26.75 -5.86
C ARG A 261 10.66 27.02 -6.20
N ASP A 262 9.95 26.04 -6.77
CA ASP A 262 8.56 26.20 -7.18
C ASP A 262 7.64 26.33 -5.95
N TYR A 263 7.96 25.64 -4.85
CA TYR A 263 7.33 25.78 -3.54
C TYR A 263 7.44 27.23 -3.01
N LEU A 264 8.65 27.81 -3.04
CA LEU A 264 8.87 29.22 -2.67
C LEU A 264 8.16 30.19 -3.62
N ALA A 265 8.19 29.94 -4.93
CA ALA A 265 7.55 30.77 -5.94
C ALA A 265 6.02 30.79 -5.79
N ALA A 266 5.43 29.70 -5.29
CA ALA A 266 4.03 29.62 -4.92
C ALA A 266 3.69 30.36 -3.61
N GLY A 267 4.66 31.05 -2.99
CA GLY A 267 4.50 31.80 -1.75
C GLY A 267 4.50 30.94 -0.49
N GLN A 268 4.87 29.66 -0.59
CA GLN A 268 4.91 28.78 0.56
C GLN A 268 6.12 29.10 1.44
N THR A 269 5.87 29.34 2.71
CA THR A 269 6.90 29.72 3.69
C THR A 269 7.01 28.73 4.85
N ARG A 270 6.11 27.75 4.91
CA ARG A 270 6.12 26.71 5.95
C ARG A 270 7.30 25.76 5.72
N GLN A 271 8.02 25.43 6.79
CA GLN A 271 9.05 24.39 6.75
C GLN A 271 8.44 23.03 6.40
N LEU A 272 9.21 22.22 5.68
CA LEU A 272 8.85 20.85 5.34
C LEU A 272 9.58 19.93 6.32
N ASP A 273 8.86 19.10 7.05
CA ASP A 273 9.44 18.08 7.92
C ASP A 273 9.94 16.86 7.14
N ALA A 274 9.30 16.56 6.01
CA ALA A 274 9.67 15.42 5.20
C ALA A 274 9.29 15.58 3.73
N ILE A 275 10.01 14.86 2.87
CA ILE A 275 9.62 14.57 1.50
C ILE A 275 9.28 13.08 1.40
N LEU A 276 8.06 12.80 0.98
CA LEU A 276 7.52 11.48 0.75
C LEU A 276 7.52 11.21 -0.76
N VAL A 277 8.05 10.08 -1.21
CA VAL A 277 8.26 9.77 -2.62
C VAL A 277 7.45 8.55 -3.03
N ASP A 278 6.45 8.74 -3.88
CA ASP A 278 5.69 7.65 -4.52
C ASP A 278 6.07 7.44 -5.99
N ASP A 279 6.87 8.33 -6.57
CA ASP A 279 7.41 8.13 -7.92
C ASP A 279 8.45 6.99 -7.94
N LEU A 280 8.09 5.88 -8.60
CA LEU A 280 8.90 4.66 -8.70
C LEU A 280 10.12 4.80 -9.64
N SER A 281 10.36 5.98 -10.22
CA SER A 281 11.56 6.28 -10.99
C SER A 281 12.59 7.10 -10.21
N LEU A 282 12.24 7.60 -9.02
CA LEU A 282 13.09 8.44 -8.21
C LEU A 282 13.70 7.66 -7.03
N SER A 283 15.04 7.72 -6.90
CA SER A 283 15.75 7.10 -5.78
C SER A 283 15.91 8.08 -4.61
N LEU A 284 15.82 7.59 -3.37
CA LEU A 284 16.06 8.42 -2.19
C LEU A 284 17.51 8.86 -2.08
N ASP A 285 18.46 8.07 -2.57
CA ASP A 285 19.88 8.41 -2.52
C ASP A 285 20.21 9.59 -3.43
N THR A 286 19.57 9.67 -4.61
CA THR A 286 19.63 10.85 -5.48
C THR A 286 19.13 12.10 -4.75
N LEU A 287 17.98 12.03 -4.09
CA LEU A 287 17.43 13.17 -3.35
C LEU A 287 18.29 13.59 -2.14
N ARG A 288 18.91 12.63 -1.45
CA ARG A 288 19.84 12.90 -0.35
C ARG A 288 21.11 13.59 -0.85
N ALA A 289 21.64 13.16 -2.00
CA ALA A 289 22.77 13.81 -2.65
C ALA A 289 22.43 15.25 -3.05
N GLU A 290 21.29 15.44 -3.74
CA GLU A 290 20.81 16.78 -4.13
C GLU A 290 20.60 17.69 -2.90
N LEU A 291 20.04 17.18 -1.80
CA LEU A 291 19.87 17.97 -0.57
C LEU A 291 21.21 18.41 0.01
N SER A 292 22.19 17.49 0.02
CA SER A 292 23.54 17.78 0.53
C SER A 292 24.24 18.85 -0.30
N GLU A 293 24.04 18.85 -1.62
CA GLU A 293 24.54 19.88 -2.52
C GLU A 293 23.86 21.23 -2.25
N VAL A 294 22.53 21.25 -2.12
CA VAL A 294 21.77 22.47 -1.84
C VAL A 294 22.19 23.11 -0.51
N VAL A 295 22.40 22.31 0.53
CA VAL A 295 22.80 22.78 1.87
C VAL A 295 24.27 23.21 1.92
N SER A 296 25.16 22.57 1.16
CA SER A 296 26.60 22.88 1.19
C SER A 296 26.98 24.13 0.39
N VAL A 297 26.20 24.52 -0.61
CA VAL A 297 26.47 25.72 -1.41
C VAL A 297 26.05 26.98 -0.65
N MET A 298 27.01 27.83 -0.28
CA MET A 298 26.75 29.11 0.40
C MET A 298 26.39 30.24 -0.57
N ASN A 299 25.25 30.12 -1.27
CA ASN A 299 24.65 31.23 -2.02
C ASN A 299 23.29 31.64 -1.42
N GLU A 300 22.79 32.81 -1.82
CA GLU A 300 21.54 33.37 -1.27
C GLU A 300 20.31 32.46 -1.49
N SER A 301 20.26 31.79 -2.65
CA SER A 301 19.21 30.82 -2.99
C SER A 301 19.24 29.61 -2.07
N SER A 302 20.42 29.03 -1.83
CA SER A 302 20.64 27.90 -0.92
C SER A 302 20.35 28.26 0.53
N MET A 303 20.70 29.48 0.98
CA MET A 303 20.31 29.96 2.31
C MET A 303 18.80 30.06 2.48
N THR A 304 18.08 30.48 1.42
CA THR A 304 16.62 30.57 1.43
C THR A 304 15.99 29.17 1.49
N ILE A 305 16.51 28.23 0.69
CA ILE A 305 16.04 26.83 0.70
C ILE A 305 16.37 26.15 2.03
N GLY A 306 17.55 26.37 2.59
CA GLY A 306 17.97 25.81 3.87
C GLY A 306 17.02 26.19 5.01
N ARG A 307 16.37 27.36 4.95
CA ARG A 307 15.34 27.75 5.95
C ARG A 307 14.07 26.89 5.88
N LEU A 308 13.79 26.23 4.76
CA LEU A 308 12.64 25.33 4.61
C LEU A 308 12.88 23.95 5.21
N ILE A 309 14.15 23.58 5.42
CA ILE A 309 14.57 22.24 5.83
C ILE A 309 14.98 22.28 7.31
N PRO A 310 14.19 21.71 8.23
CA PRO A 310 14.55 21.61 9.64
C PRO A 310 15.70 20.60 9.84
N GLU A 311 16.34 20.63 11.01
CA GLU A 311 17.44 19.71 11.34
C GLU A 311 17.01 18.23 11.29
N GLU A 312 15.79 17.92 11.74
CA GLU A 312 15.22 16.56 11.73
C GLU A 312 14.47 16.21 10.43
N PHE A 313 14.88 16.79 9.31
CA PHE A 313 14.29 16.50 8.01
C PHE A 313 14.55 15.06 7.57
N PHE A 314 13.57 14.43 6.93
CA PHE A 314 13.76 13.08 6.40
C PHE A 314 13.03 12.81 5.08
N PHE A 315 13.53 11.79 4.37
CA PHE A 315 12.89 11.24 3.19
C PHE A 315 12.24 9.89 3.52
N LEU A 316 11.10 9.59 2.90
CA LEU A 316 10.52 8.25 2.83
C LEU A 316 10.13 7.92 1.38
N SER A 317 10.14 6.63 1.04
CA SER A 317 9.71 6.12 -0.26
C SER A 317 8.60 5.10 -0.06
N ALA A 318 7.53 5.19 -0.85
CA ALA A 318 6.44 4.21 -0.83
C ALA A 318 6.95 2.80 -1.15
N PHE A 319 7.93 2.68 -2.05
CA PHE A 319 8.57 1.40 -2.37
C PHE A 319 9.38 0.84 -1.19
N GLU A 320 10.25 1.64 -0.57
CA GLU A 320 11.02 1.17 0.59
C GLU A 320 10.09 0.72 1.73
N GLU A 321 9.04 1.49 2.01
CA GLU A 321 8.11 1.18 3.10
C GLU A 321 7.24 -0.05 2.81
N VAL A 322 6.78 -0.24 1.57
CA VAL A 322 6.04 -1.46 1.21
C VAL A 322 6.96 -2.68 1.17
N SER A 323 8.18 -2.55 0.65
CA SER A 323 9.12 -3.66 0.56
C SER A 323 9.57 -4.14 1.93
N ASP A 324 9.96 -3.21 2.81
CA ASP A 324 10.33 -3.53 4.20
C ASP A 324 9.12 -4.15 4.94
N CYS A 325 7.90 -3.64 4.74
CA CYS A 325 6.68 -4.23 5.31
C CYS A 325 6.41 -5.66 4.82
N CYS A 326 6.57 -5.91 3.52
CA CYS A 326 6.37 -7.24 2.95
C CYS A 326 7.43 -8.22 3.45
N TYR A 327 8.71 -7.81 3.45
CA TYR A 327 9.82 -8.62 3.94
C TYR A 327 9.62 -9.01 5.40
N SER A 328 9.36 -8.04 6.28
CA SER A 328 9.11 -8.29 7.71
C SER A 328 7.95 -9.25 7.92
N PHE A 329 6.82 -9.03 7.22
CA PHE A 329 5.67 -9.93 7.32
C PHE A 329 6.03 -11.37 6.93
N LEU A 330 6.70 -11.56 5.79
CA LEU A 330 7.09 -12.87 5.31
C LEU A 330 8.08 -13.55 6.27
N ARG A 331 9.04 -12.80 6.82
CA ARG A 331 10.03 -13.31 7.76
C ARG A 331 9.41 -13.74 9.08
N GLU A 332 8.61 -12.86 9.69
CA GLU A 332 7.96 -13.11 10.99
C GLU A 332 7.05 -14.34 10.97
N HIS A 333 6.46 -14.65 9.81
CA HIS A 333 5.53 -15.75 9.63
C HIS A 333 6.13 -16.98 8.92
N ASN A 334 7.44 -16.99 8.66
CA ASN A 334 8.13 -18.04 7.90
C ASN A 334 7.46 -18.37 6.54
N LEU A 335 7.13 -17.33 5.77
CA LEU A 335 6.39 -17.43 4.52
C LEU A 335 7.27 -17.28 3.27
N PHE A 336 8.59 -17.18 3.40
CA PHE A 336 9.47 -17.18 2.24
C PHE A 336 9.47 -18.52 1.51
N THR A 337 9.47 -18.46 0.18
CA THR A 337 9.71 -19.61 -0.67
C THR A 337 11.19 -19.99 -0.51
N HIS A 338 11.49 -21.07 0.21
CA HIS A 338 12.87 -21.51 0.47
C HIS A 338 13.57 -22.05 -0.79
N ASN A 339 13.82 -21.18 -1.75
CA ASN A 339 14.43 -21.47 -3.05
C ASN A 339 15.44 -20.37 -3.40
N ILE A 340 16.67 -20.74 -3.72
CA ILE A 340 17.71 -19.78 -4.13
C ILE A 340 17.58 -19.58 -5.65
N ALA A 341 16.67 -18.71 -6.04
CA ALA A 341 16.45 -18.32 -7.43
C ALA A 341 16.17 -16.82 -7.52
N LYS A 342 16.35 -16.23 -8.71
CA LYS A 342 15.88 -14.86 -8.93
C LYS A 342 14.35 -14.79 -8.77
N PRO A 343 13.81 -13.69 -8.24
CA PRO A 343 12.37 -13.47 -8.24
C PRO A 343 11.80 -13.58 -9.66
N GLN A 344 10.62 -14.17 -9.78
CA GLN A 344 9.89 -14.30 -11.04
C GLN A 344 8.73 -13.31 -11.10
N VAL A 345 8.40 -12.85 -12.30
CA VAL A 345 7.26 -11.96 -12.53
C VAL A 345 6.32 -12.59 -13.55
N MET A 346 5.02 -12.64 -13.22
CA MET A 346 3.95 -13.08 -14.09
C MET A 346 2.93 -11.95 -14.23
N VAL A 347 2.49 -11.66 -15.44
CA VAL A 347 1.56 -10.56 -15.72
C VAL A 347 0.23 -11.11 -16.22
N PHE A 348 -0.87 -10.64 -15.63
CA PHE A 348 -2.22 -10.96 -16.02
C PHE A 348 -3.06 -9.69 -16.18
N ARG A 349 -3.98 -9.72 -17.15
CA ARG A 349 -4.96 -8.66 -17.38
C ARG A 349 -6.35 -9.15 -16.99
N PRO A 350 -7.09 -8.39 -16.17
CA PRO A 350 -8.48 -8.69 -15.87
C PRO A 350 -9.34 -8.33 -17.07
N VAL A 351 -10.18 -9.25 -17.53
CA VAL A 351 -11.16 -9.05 -18.60
C VAL A 351 -12.53 -9.46 -18.08
N ARG A 352 -13.56 -8.71 -18.46
CA ARG A 352 -14.94 -9.10 -18.14
C ARG A 352 -15.23 -10.46 -18.75
N LYS A 353 -15.78 -11.37 -17.96
CA LYS A 353 -16.19 -12.68 -18.44
C LYS A 353 -17.31 -12.50 -19.48
N PRO A 354 -17.10 -12.91 -20.74
CA PRO A 354 -18.18 -12.92 -21.73
C PRO A 354 -19.29 -13.80 -21.14
N GLU A 355 -20.53 -13.31 -21.07
CA GLU A 355 -21.72 -13.99 -20.52
C GLU A 355 -21.96 -13.90 -19.00
N SER A 356 -21.14 -13.16 -18.24
CA SER A 356 -21.42 -12.90 -16.82
C SER A 356 -22.40 -11.74 -16.65
N GLU A 357 -23.53 -11.98 -15.97
CA GLU A 357 -24.45 -10.92 -15.51
C GLU A 357 -23.96 -10.22 -14.23
N ASP A 358 -23.00 -10.84 -13.53
CA ASP A 358 -22.46 -10.39 -12.23
C ASP A 358 -21.13 -9.63 -12.32
N ASP A 359 -20.83 -9.08 -13.52
CA ASP A 359 -19.60 -8.37 -13.87
C ASP A 359 -18.31 -9.14 -13.49
N ALA A 360 -18.39 -10.47 -13.39
CA ALA A 360 -17.26 -11.32 -13.01
C ALA A 360 -16.11 -11.14 -14.01
N ILE A 361 -14.89 -11.21 -13.49
CA ILE A 361 -13.68 -11.10 -14.29
C ILE A 361 -13.01 -12.45 -14.46
N ILE A 362 -12.32 -12.61 -15.58
CA ILE A 362 -11.33 -13.65 -15.82
C ILE A 362 -9.95 -13.00 -15.96
N LEU A 363 -8.91 -13.71 -15.57
CA LEU A 363 -7.53 -13.29 -15.81
C LEU A 363 -6.99 -13.95 -17.06
N ILE A 364 -6.37 -13.19 -17.95
CA ILE A 364 -5.64 -13.70 -19.12
C ILE A 364 -4.16 -13.29 -19.03
N PRO A 365 -3.19 -14.09 -19.51
CA PRO A 365 -1.79 -13.68 -19.50
C PRO A 365 -1.56 -12.43 -20.35
N GLY A 366 -0.74 -11.50 -19.86
CA GLY A 366 -0.47 -10.22 -20.53
C GLY A 366 0.09 -10.38 -21.96
N SER A 367 0.83 -11.46 -22.23
CA SER A 367 1.39 -11.78 -23.55
C SER A 367 0.34 -12.00 -24.65
N TYR A 368 -0.92 -12.29 -24.30
CA TYR A 368 -1.99 -12.55 -25.26
C TYR A 368 -2.73 -11.30 -25.75
N VAL A 369 -2.41 -10.10 -25.22
CA VAL A 369 -3.11 -8.85 -25.55
C VAL A 369 -2.39 -8.04 -26.63
N GLN A 370 -1.43 -8.63 -27.35
CA GLN A 370 -0.87 -8.04 -28.57
C GLN A 370 -1.84 -8.27 -29.75
N ASN A 371 -2.76 -7.32 -29.97
CA ASN A 371 -3.43 -7.09 -31.26
C ASN A 371 -3.71 -5.60 -31.44
#